data_AF-A0A0H1R7S2-F1
#
_entry.id   AF-A0A0H1R7S2-F1
#
_cell.length_a   1.000
_cell.length_b   1.000
_cell.length_c   1.000
_cell.angle_alpha   90.00
_cell.angle_beta   90.00
_cell.angle_gamma   90.00
#
_symmetry.space_group_name_H-M   'P 1'
#
loop_
_entity.id
_entity.type
_entity.pdbx_description
1 polymer ?
#
loop_
_entity_poly.entity_id
_entity_poly.type
_entity_poly.pdbx_seq_one_letter_code
_entity_poly.pdbx_strand_id
1 'polypeptide(L)'
;MTEQTVPQCTCGGGAEPAGGPKRIIFACAGASKAGQLTNEAAVRLTKEGYGNIACTASLAVSTPSIMKNVEAADEVFVIDGCPVGCARQIAERAGVTPDQEIVVTDLGIEKGGSLALSEEDVETVVSAAWEGRGREKQEQKPEGSGGCGCGCGCEESTDTLIVEWRHIGRDIENTCERCSETGKTVRETVDRIRAALEDTGITVKFIENVLPHDAIADSNIILFNGVPLEDLIEGMEVTSTPCASCACITGQDDVECRAVDYSGERYESIPPELIARAVLKALGLE
;
A
#
# COMPACT_ATOMS: atom_id res chain seq x y z
N MET A 1 -46.54 -13.18 -17.21
CA MET A 1 -45.46 -12.25 -16.80
C MET A 1 -44.20 -13.08 -16.78
N THR A 2 -43.40 -12.98 -17.84
CA THR A 2 -42.14 -13.71 -17.94
C THR A 2 -41.18 -13.18 -16.88
N GLU A 3 -40.68 -14.07 -16.01
CA GLU A 3 -39.54 -13.79 -15.14
C GLU A 3 -38.44 -13.13 -15.97
N GLN A 4 -38.27 -11.83 -15.78
CA GLN A 4 -37.09 -11.14 -16.26
C GLN A 4 -35.96 -11.62 -15.35
N THR A 5 -35.14 -12.53 -15.86
CA THR A 5 -33.82 -12.83 -15.30
C THR A 5 -33.03 -11.52 -15.32
N VAL A 6 -33.00 -10.83 -14.18
CA VAL A 6 -32.14 -9.65 -14.00
C VAL A 6 -30.70 -10.15 -14.23
N PRO A 7 -29.95 -9.62 -15.21
CA PRO A 7 -28.58 -10.04 -15.43
C PRO A 7 -27.79 -9.80 -14.14
N GLN A 8 -27.24 -10.88 -13.58
CA GLN A 8 -26.42 -10.82 -12.39
C GLN A 8 -25.06 -10.22 -12.77
N CYS A 9 -24.65 -9.16 -12.06
CA CYS A 9 -23.32 -8.60 -12.23
C CYS A 9 -22.27 -9.64 -11.81
N THR A 10 -21.40 -10.05 -12.73
CA THR A 10 -20.31 -11.01 -12.48
C THR A 10 -18.99 -10.33 -12.09
N CYS A 11 -18.99 -9.00 -11.98
CA CYS A 11 -17.78 -8.19 -11.75
C CYS A 11 -17.23 -8.27 -10.31
N GLY A 12 -17.80 -9.10 -9.43
CA GLY A 12 -17.38 -9.26 -8.03
C GLY A 12 -16.32 -10.35 -7.80
N GLY A 13 -15.77 -10.96 -8.85
CA GLY A 13 -14.84 -12.09 -8.77
C GLY A 13 -13.39 -11.77 -9.15
N GLY A 14 -12.89 -10.59 -8.79
CA GLY A 14 -11.45 -10.34 -8.88
C GLY A 14 -10.71 -11.04 -7.72
N ALA A 15 -9.40 -11.23 -7.88
CA ALA A 15 -8.57 -11.91 -6.90
C ALA A 15 -8.70 -11.22 -5.53
N GLU A 16 -9.17 -11.95 -4.51
CA GLU A 16 -9.14 -11.44 -3.14
C GLU A 16 -7.68 -11.46 -2.66
N PRO A 17 -7.15 -10.36 -2.08
CA PRO A 17 -5.80 -10.37 -1.54
C PRO A 17 -5.63 -11.49 -0.52
N ALA A 18 -4.62 -12.35 -0.72
CA ALA A 18 -4.23 -13.33 0.27
C ALA A 18 -3.62 -12.60 1.49
N GLY A 19 -4.42 -12.41 2.54
CA GLY A 19 -3.96 -11.87 3.83
C GLY A 19 -3.98 -10.35 3.99
N GLY A 20 -4.72 -9.60 3.17
CA GLY A 20 -4.94 -8.15 3.32
C GLY A 20 -6.41 -7.77 3.46
N PRO A 21 -6.74 -6.51 3.83
CA PRO A 21 -8.14 -6.09 3.96
C PRO A 21 -8.83 -6.13 2.59
N LYS A 22 -10.10 -6.53 2.59
CA LYS A 22 -10.93 -6.61 1.41
C LYS A 22 -11.34 -5.21 0.97
N ARG A 23 -10.63 -4.67 -0.04
CA ARG A 23 -10.92 -3.33 -0.58
C ARG A 23 -11.85 -3.37 -1.78
N ILE A 24 -12.77 -2.41 -1.84
CA ILE A 24 -13.55 -2.10 -3.04
C ILE A 24 -13.11 -0.75 -3.60
N ILE A 25 -12.82 -0.70 -4.91
CA ILE A 25 -12.25 0.48 -5.56
C ILE A 25 -13.28 1.13 -6.48
N PHE A 26 -13.57 2.41 -6.26
CA PHE A 26 -14.43 3.23 -7.12
C PHE A 26 -13.62 4.32 -7.81
N ALA A 27 -13.44 4.16 -9.12
CA ALA A 27 -12.78 5.16 -9.96
C ALA A 27 -13.79 6.11 -10.62
N CYS A 28 -13.44 7.39 -10.76
CA CYS A 28 -14.24 8.40 -11.45
C CYS A 28 -14.50 8.03 -12.92
N ALA A 29 -13.52 7.39 -13.59
CA ALA A 29 -13.60 6.88 -14.97
C ALA A 29 -14.21 7.88 -15.99
N GLY A 30 -13.97 9.18 -15.78
CA GLY A 30 -14.54 10.26 -16.58
C GLY A 30 -13.84 10.52 -17.92
N ALA A 31 -14.40 11.39 -18.74
CA ALA A 31 -13.96 11.66 -20.12
C ALA A 31 -12.61 12.41 -20.28
N SER A 32 -12.01 12.92 -19.20
CA SER A 32 -10.71 13.62 -19.23
C SER A 32 -9.52 12.66 -19.08
N LYS A 33 -8.29 13.10 -19.43
CA LYS A 33 -7.05 12.34 -19.17
C LYS A 33 -7.00 11.76 -17.77
N ALA A 34 -7.18 12.62 -16.76
CA ALA A 34 -7.14 12.23 -15.36
C ALA A 34 -8.26 11.23 -14.98
N GLY A 35 -9.41 11.29 -15.67
CA GLY A 35 -10.51 10.36 -15.47
C GLY A 35 -10.18 8.98 -16.04
N GLN A 36 -9.62 8.91 -17.25
CA GLN A 36 -9.13 7.67 -17.83
C GLN A 36 -8.00 7.06 -16.99
N LEU A 37 -7.10 7.91 -16.48
CA LEU A 37 -6.01 7.48 -15.60
C LEU A 37 -6.53 6.82 -14.31
N THR A 38 -7.58 7.37 -13.68
CA THR A 38 -8.19 6.73 -12.50
C THR A 38 -8.64 5.29 -12.77
N ASN A 39 -9.19 5.05 -13.97
CA ASN A 39 -9.67 3.73 -14.35
C ASN A 39 -8.50 2.77 -14.64
N GLU A 40 -7.48 3.24 -15.36
CA GLU A 40 -6.28 2.43 -15.63
C GLU A 40 -5.56 2.04 -14.33
N ALA A 41 -5.39 3.00 -13.40
CA ALA A 41 -4.84 2.74 -12.09
C ALA A 41 -5.67 1.73 -11.28
N ALA A 42 -7.01 1.86 -11.28
CA ALA A 42 -7.87 0.91 -10.57
C ALA A 42 -7.84 -0.50 -11.17
N VAL A 43 -7.71 -0.63 -12.50
CA VAL A 43 -7.49 -1.92 -13.17
C VAL A 43 -6.14 -2.52 -12.74
N ARG A 44 -5.08 -1.71 -12.72
CA ARG A 44 -3.75 -2.18 -12.30
C ARG A 44 -3.76 -2.60 -10.83
N LEU A 45 -4.32 -1.80 -9.93
CA LEU A 45 -4.50 -2.14 -8.51
C LEU A 45 -5.28 -3.45 -8.32
N THR A 46 -6.29 -3.71 -9.16
CA THR A 46 -7.02 -4.98 -9.13
C THR A 46 -6.14 -6.15 -9.54
N LYS A 47 -5.34 -6.00 -10.60
CA LYS A 47 -4.40 -7.04 -11.05
C LYS A 47 -3.29 -7.31 -10.03
N GLU A 48 -2.91 -6.29 -9.28
CA GLU A 48 -1.88 -6.37 -8.23
C GLU A 48 -2.42 -6.84 -6.87
N GLY A 49 -3.71 -7.15 -6.77
CA GLY A 49 -4.32 -7.63 -5.53
C GLY A 49 -4.52 -6.56 -4.46
N TYR A 50 -4.41 -5.26 -4.78
CA TYR A 50 -4.66 -4.20 -3.81
C TYR A 50 -6.13 -4.19 -3.32
N GLY A 51 -7.05 -4.46 -4.24
CA GLY A 51 -8.50 -4.36 -4.06
C GLY A 51 -9.25 -4.61 -5.35
N ASN A 52 -10.56 -4.77 -5.28
CA ASN A 52 -11.37 -5.06 -6.45
C ASN A 52 -12.06 -3.82 -7.00
N ILE A 53 -11.76 -3.46 -8.26
CA ILE A 53 -12.49 -2.39 -8.96
C ILE A 53 -13.97 -2.73 -9.11
N ALA A 54 -14.82 -1.77 -8.80
CA ALA A 54 -16.26 -1.88 -8.96
C ALA A 54 -16.84 -0.68 -9.71
N CYS A 55 -18.00 -0.90 -10.34
CA CYS A 55 -18.63 0.13 -11.15
C CYS A 55 -19.19 1.27 -10.28
N THR A 56 -18.56 2.44 -10.32
CA THR A 56 -19.06 3.69 -9.72
C THR A 56 -20.48 4.03 -10.20
N ALA A 57 -20.80 3.71 -11.45
CA ALA A 57 -22.17 3.85 -11.97
C ALA A 57 -23.20 2.95 -11.25
N SER A 58 -22.81 1.73 -10.86
CA SER A 58 -23.67 0.84 -10.09
C SER A 58 -23.88 1.34 -8.66
N LEU A 59 -22.85 1.97 -8.07
CA LEU A 59 -22.94 2.64 -6.78
C LEU A 59 -23.90 3.83 -6.83
N ALA A 60 -23.84 4.64 -7.90
CA ALA A 60 -24.72 5.79 -8.09
C ALA A 60 -26.22 5.45 -8.14
N VAL A 61 -26.56 4.23 -8.55
CA VAL A 61 -27.94 3.72 -8.56
C VAL A 61 -28.21 2.69 -7.46
N SER A 62 -27.26 2.53 -6.52
CA SER A 62 -27.34 1.68 -5.33
C SER A 62 -27.87 0.27 -5.63
N THR A 63 -27.33 -0.40 -6.67
CA THR A 63 -27.77 -1.76 -7.00
C THR A 63 -27.61 -2.71 -5.80
N PRO A 64 -28.49 -3.70 -5.57
CA PRO A 64 -28.34 -4.61 -4.42
C PRO A 64 -27.00 -5.35 -4.39
N SER A 65 -26.46 -5.69 -5.57
CA SER A 65 -25.17 -6.36 -5.68
C SER A 65 -24.01 -5.47 -5.23
N ILE A 66 -24.00 -4.18 -5.59
CA ILE A 66 -22.90 -3.30 -5.18
C ILE A 66 -22.98 -2.97 -3.70
N MET A 67 -24.18 -2.75 -3.17
CA MET A 67 -24.36 -2.47 -1.75
C MET A 67 -23.89 -3.63 -0.88
N LYS A 68 -24.21 -4.87 -1.28
CA LYS A 68 -23.68 -6.06 -0.61
C LYS A 68 -22.15 -6.14 -0.64
N ASN A 69 -21.53 -5.76 -1.76
CA ASN A 69 -20.07 -5.77 -1.87
C ASN A 69 -19.42 -4.68 -0.99
N VAL A 70 -20.05 -3.50 -0.90
CA VAL A 70 -19.60 -2.42 0.00
C VAL A 70 -19.74 -2.85 1.47
N GLU A 71 -20.87 -3.46 1.86
CA GLU A 71 -21.08 -3.98 3.23
C GLU A 71 -20.09 -5.08 3.62
N ALA A 72 -19.60 -5.84 2.65
CA ALA A 72 -18.64 -6.93 2.86
C ALA A 72 -17.17 -6.48 2.67
N ALA A 73 -16.91 -5.22 2.34
CA ALA A 73 -15.57 -4.69 2.21
C ALA A 73 -15.08 -4.16 3.57
N ASP A 74 -13.80 -4.39 3.85
CA ASP A 74 -13.13 -3.81 5.02
C ASP A 74 -12.75 -2.35 4.77
N GLU A 75 -12.47 -2.00 3.51
CA GLU A 75 -12.15 -0.63 3.11
C GLU A 75 -12.79 -0.25 1.76
N VAL A 76 -13.30 0.98 1.67
CA VAL A 76 -13.77 1.62 0.45
C VAL A 76 -12.72 2.61 -0.03
N PHE A 77 -12.15 2.36 -1.19
CA PHE A 77 -11.17 3.23 -1.82
C PHE A 77 -11.79 4.00 -3.00
N VAL A 78 -11.62 5.32 -3.01
CA VAL A 78 -12.06 6.18 -4.12
C VAL A 78 -10.86 6.80 -4.84
N ILE A 79 -10.88 6.73 -6.18
CA ILE A 79 -9.91 7.42 -7.05
C ILE A 79 -10.65 8.44 -7.91
N ASP A 80 -10.45 9.71 -7.61
CA ASP A 80 -11.01 10.81 -8.38
C ASP A 80 -9.97 11.47 -9.28
N GLY A 81 -10.40 11.83 -10.50
CA GLY A 81 -9.49 12.42 -11.48
C GLY A 81 -9.20 13.90 -11.21
N CYS A 82 -10.05 14.59 -10.45
CA CYS A 82 -9.92 16.02 -10.17
C CYS A 82 -10.74 16.42 -8.93
N PRO A 83 -10.56 17.63 -8.38
CA PRO A 83 -11.19 18.05 -7.11
C PRO A 83 -12.72 18.16 -7.15
N VAL A 84 -13.34 17.95 -8.32
CA VAL A 84 -14.81 17.79 -8.40
C VAL A 84 -15.25 16.59 -7.57
N GLY A 85 -14.44 15.53 -7.43
CA GLY A 85 -14.75 14.41 -6.54
C GLY A 85 -16.02 13.66 -6.95
N CYS A 86 -16.17 13.31 -8.24
CA CYS A 86 -17.41 12.69 -8.72
C CYS A 86 -17.64 11.32 -8.10
N ALA A 87 -16.59 10.50 -7.99
CA ALA A 87 -16.71 9.17 -7.38
C ALA A 87 -16.97 9.28 -5.88
N ARG A 88 -16.27 10.18 -5.16
CA ARG A 88 -16.54 10.46 -3.74
C ARG A 88 -17.98 10.93 -3.53
N GLN A 89 -18.45 11.93 -4.28
CA GLN A 89 -19.82 12.43 -4.13
C GLN A 89 -20.88 11.35 -4.42
N ILE A 90 -20.59 10.42 -5.33
CA ILE A 90 -21.46 9.27 -5.57
C ILE A 90 -21.48 8.34 -4.36
N ALA A 91 -20.33 8.02 -3.79
CA ALA A 91 -20.23 7.20 -2.58
C ALA A 91 -20.97 7.85 -1.39
N GLU A 92 -20.73 9.13 -1.12
CA GLU A 92 -21.38 9.87 -0.04
C GLU A 92 -22.91 9.88 -0.19
N ARG A 93 -23.43 10.08 -1.41
CA ARG A 93 -24.88 10.04 -1.68
C ARG A 93 -25.49 8.65 -1.51
N ALA A 94 -24.69 7.60 -1.70
CA ALA A 94 -25.09 6.22 -1.43
C ALA A 94 -24.96 5.87 0.07
N GLY A 95 -24.56 6.81 0.93
CA GLY A 95 -24.33 6.58 2.36
C GLY A 95 -23.03 5.85 2.66
N VAL A 96 -22.07 5.87 1.73
CA VAL A 96 -20.77 5.20 1.84
C VAL A 96 -19.69 6.25 2.06
N THR A 97 -18.94 6.11 3.14
CA THR A 97 -17.77 6.95 3.43
C THR A 97 -16.52 6.24 2.92
N PRO A 98 -15.70 6.87 2.05
CA PRO A 98 -14.42 6.29 1.64
C PRO A 98 -13.43 6.25 2.81
N ASP A 99 -12.73 5.13 2.98
CA ASP A 99 -11.62 4.97 3.94
C ASP A 99 -10.31 5.54 3.38
N GLN A 100 -10.19 5.56 2.06
CA GLN A 100 -9.09 6.19 1.34
C GLN A 100 -9.63 6.97 0.14
N GLU A 101 -9.09 8.16 -0.10
CA GLU A 101 -9.40 9.00 -1.27
C GLU A 101 -8.12 9.53 -1.92
N ILE A 102 -7.96 9.30 -3.23
CA ILE A 102 -6.90 9.94 -4.01
C ILE A 102 -7.52 10.82 -5.09
N VAL A 103 -7.02 12.06 -5.20
CA VAL A 103 -7.31 12.96 -6.32
C VAL A 103 -6.08 13.05 -7.21
N VAL A 104 -6.16 12.51 -8.43
CA VAL A 104 -5.03 12.41 -9.37
C VAL A 104 -4.33 13.74 -9.63
N THR A 105 -5.07 14.84 -9.74
CA THR A 105 -4.47 16.17 -9.97
C THR A 105 -3.62 16.65 -8.80
N ASP A 106 -3.86 16.17 -7.59
CA ASP A 106 -3.11 16.55 -6.40
C ASP A 106 -1.75 15.85 -6.37
N LEU A 107 -1.54 14.84 -7.22
CA LEU A 107 -0.26 14.19 -7.48
C LEU A 107 0.56 14.91 -8.58
N GLY A 108 0.13 16.09 -9.02
CA GLY A 108 0.83 16.88 -10.05
C GLY A 108 0.48 16.53 -11.49
N ILE A 109 -0.50 15.65 -11.71
CA ILE A 109 -0.92 15.22 -13.05
C ILE A 109 -1.98 16.20 -13.60
N GLU A 110 -1.64 16.90 -14.67
CA GLU A 110 -2.54 17.91 -15.24
C GLU A 110 -3.78 17.32 -15.91
N LYS A 111 -4.92 18.01 -15.71
CA LYS A 111 -6.17 17.70 -16.39
C LYS A 111 -6.11 18.16 -17.85
N GLY A 112 -5.74 17.25 -18.73
CA GLY A 112 -5.77 17.44 -20.18
C GLY A 112 -6.99 16.83 -20.87
N GLY A 113 -7.30 17.32 -22.08
CA GLY A 113 -8.25 16.68 -23.00
C GLY A 113 -7.64 15.54 -23.82
N SER A 114 -6.30 15.39 -23.80
CA SER A 114 -5.62 14.24 -24.39
C SER A 114 -5.99 12.96 -23.65
N LEU A 115 -6.21 11.86 -24.37
CA LEU A 115 -6.46 10.55 -23.77
C LEU A 115 -5.20 9.67 -23.75
N ALA A 116 -4.04 10.23 -24.08
CA ALA A 116 -2.76 9.53 -23.95
C ALA A 116 -2.40 9.39 -22.46
N LEU A 117 -2.32 8.14 -22.00
CA LEU A 117 -1.87 7.78 -20.66
C LEU A 117 -0.41 7.34 -20.74
N SER A 118 0.45 7.85 -19.88
CA SER A 118 1.81 7.33 -19.71
C SER A 118 1.83 6.30 -18.59
N GLU A 119 2.72 5.31 -18.72
CA GLU A 119 2.93 4.31 -17.66
C GLU A 119 3.40 4.96 -16.35
N GLU A 120 4.18 6.05 -16.44
CA GLU A 120 4.64 6.84 -15.30
C GLU A 120 3.49 7.50 -14.53
N ASP A 121 2.50 8.06 -15.24
CA ASP A 121 1.32 8.66 -14.60
C ASP A 121 0.50 7.57 -13.90
N VAL A 122 0.36 6.38 -14.52
CA VAL A 122 -0.37 5.25 -13.92
C VAL A 122 0.36 4.77 -12.67
N GLU A 123 1.68 4.56 -12.75
CA GLU A 123 2.50 4.16 -11.62
C GLU A 123 2.36 5.17 -10.47
N THR A 124 2.44 6.48 -10.76
CA THR A 124 2.29 7.53 -9.74
C THR A 124 1.00 7.37 -8.92
N VAL A 125 -0.13 7.07 -9.57
CA VAL A 125 -1.42 6.86 -8.88
C VAL A 125 -1.43 5.53 -8.12
N VAL A 126 -0.87 4.48 -8.71
CA VAL A 126 -0.79 3.14 -8.10
C VAL A 126 0.10 3.15 -6.86
N SER A 127 1.30 3.73 -6.93
CA SER A 127 2.21 3.86 -5.78
C SER A 127 1.54 4.66 -4.66
N ALA A 128 0.87 5.78 -4.98
CA ALA A 128 0.15 6.58 -3.99
C ALA A 128 -0.95 5.79 -3.26
N ALA A 129 -1.63 4.86 -3.95
CA ALA A 129 -2.63 3.99 -3.33
C ALA A 129 -2.00 3.00 -2.33
N TRP A 130 -0.89 2.36 -2.73
CA TRP A 130 -0.11 1.45 -1.89
C TRP A 130 0.56 2.14 -0.70
N GLU A 131 1.01 3.39 -0.87
CA GLU A 131 1.53 4.26 0.20
C GLU A 131 0.45 4.68 1.21
N GLY A 132 -0.83 4.38 0.96
CA GLY A 132 -1.93 4.76 1.84
C GLY A 132 -2.24 6.26 1.82
N ARG A 133 -1.82 7.00 0.78
CA ARG A 133 -2.16 8.43 0.65
C ARG A 133 -3.66 8.63 0.65
N GLY A 134 -4.11 9.62 1.42
CA GLY A 134 -5.52 9.98 1.52
C GLY A 134 -6.35 9.08 2.44
N ARG A 135 -5.73 8.26 3.29
CA ARG A 135 -6.40 7.60 4.42
C ARG A 135 -6.57 8.59 5.57
N GLU A 136 -7.77 8.65 6.16
CA GLU A 136 -7.94 9.26 7.48
C GLU A 136 -7.40 8.31 8.55
N LYS A 137 -6.62 8.81 9.52
CA LYS A 137 -6.08 7.98 10.61
C LYS A 137 -7.24 7.42 11.46
N GLN A 138 -7.54 6.13 11.37
CA GLN A 138 -8.42 5.44 12.33
C GLN A 138 -7.64 4.40 13.15
N GLU A 139 -7.82 4.45 14.47
CA GLU A 139 -7.24 3.53 15.47
C GLU A 139 -7.80 2.10 15.27
N GLN A 140 -6.90 1.12 15.13
CA GLN A 140 -7.23 -0.29 14.94
C GLN A 140 -8.05 -0.86 16.11
N LYS A 141 -9.14 -1.57 15.79
CA LYS A 141 -9.91 -2.37 16.76
C LYS A 141 -9.52 -3.85 16.58
N PRO A 142 -9.22 -4.60 17.65
CA PRO A 142 -8.62 -5.92 17.53
C PRO A 142 -9.63 -6.97 17.07
N GLU A 143 -9.17 -7.84 16.17
CA GLU A 143 -9.91 -8.94 15.57
C GLU A 143 -10.22 -10.06 16.58
N GLY A 144 -11.44 -10.60 16.47
CA GLY A 144 -11.90 -11.77 17.20
C GLY A 144 -11.72 -13.05 16.39
N SER A 145 -10.96 -13.98 16.97
CA SER A 145 -10.61 -15.32 16.49
C SER A 145 -11.76 -16.21 16.00
N GLY A 146 -11.46 -17.04 14.98
CA GLY A 146 -11.85 -18.45 15.00
C GLY A 146 -12.22 -19.08 13.65
N GLY A 147 -11.45 -20.06 13.20
CA GLY A 147 -11.94 -21.06 12.22
C GLY A 147 -10.87 -21.78 11.40
N CYS A 148 -10.42 -22.93 11.90
CA CYS A 148 -9.56 -23.88 11.18
C CYS A 148 -10.37 -24.63 10.10
N GLY A 149 -9.87 -24.68 8.86
CA GLY A 149 -10.38 -25.52 7.78
C GLY A 149 -9.25 -25.92 6.86
N CYS A 150 -8.83 -27.19 6.90
CA CYS A 150 -7.84 -27.73 6.00
C CYS A 150 -8.45 -27.93 4.59
N GLY A 151 -7.68 -27.58 3.57
CA GLY A 151 -8.00 -27.84 2.18
C GLY A 151 -6.73 -27.76 1.35
N CYS A 152 -6.13 -28.91 1.06
CA CYS A 152 -5.05 -29.01 0.08
C CYS A 152 -5.61 -28.66 -1.30
N GLY A 153 -5.06 -27.60 -1.90
CA GLY A 153 -5.16 -27.28 -3.31
C GLY A 153 -3.90 -26.54 -3.69
N CYS A 154 -3.05 -27.16 -4.52
CA CYS A 154 -1.93 -26.46 -5.13
C CYS A 154 -2.51 -25.51 -6.18
N GLU A 155 -2.61 -24.23 -5.84
CA GLU A 155 -2.89 -23.15 -6.78
C GLU A 155 -1.62 -22.32 -6.88
N GLU A 156 -1.12 -22.11 -8.09
CA GLU A 156 0.04 -21.24 -8.34
C GLU A 156 -0.35 -19.80 -7.93
N SER A 157 0.07 -19.42 -6.72
CA SER A 157 -0.05 -18.08 -6.16
C SER A 157 0.97 -17.15 -6.81
N THR A 158 0.52 -16.03 -7.37
CA THR A 158 1.39 -14.88 -7.58
C THR A 158 1.55 -14.16 -6.25
N ASP A 159 2.40 -14.68 -5.38
CA ASP A 159 2.70 -14.05 -4.09
C ASP A 159 3.33 -12.66 -4.34
N THR A 160 2.89 -11.64 -3.61
CA THR A 160 3.49 -10.30 -3.70
C THR A 160 4.18 -9.98 -2.39
N LEU A 161 5.47 -9.62 -2.48
CA LEU A 161 6.26 -9.12 -1.37
C LEU A 161 6.35 -7.61 -1.43
N ILE A 162 5.78 -6.93 -0.45
CA ILE A 162 5.86 -5.49 -0.28
C ILE A 162 6.92 -5.19 0.76
N VAL A 163 7.98 -4.49 0.35
CA VAL A 163 9.02 -3.97 1.25
C VAL A 163 8.82 -2.47 1.39
N GLU A 164 8.37 -2.04 2.57
CA GLU A 164 8.17 -0.63 2.90
C GLU A 164 9.32 -0.14 3.77
N TRP A 165 9.92 1.00 3.42
CA TRP A 165 10.91 1.68 4.23
C TRP A 165 10.38 3.05 4.66
N ARG A 166 10.31 3.31 5.96
CA ARG A 166 9.87 4.61 6.49
C ARG A 166 11.00 5.41 7.11
N HIS A 167 11.07 6.68 6.73
CA HIS A 167 12.09 7.58 7.23
C HIS A 167 11.62 9.03 7.31
N ILE A 168 12.23 9.82 8.18
CA ILE A 168 12.06 11.28 8.17
C ILE A 168 12.91 11.93 7.06
N GLY A 169 12.58 13.15 6.65
CA GLY A 169 13.32 13.89 5.62
C GLY A 169 12.46 14.18 4.41
N ARG A 170 13.04 14.13 3.20
CA ARG A 170 12.30 14.32 1.94
C ARG A 170 12.38 13.13 0.98
N ASP A 171 13.54 12.48 0.93
CA ASP A 171 13.82 11.32 0.09
C ASP A 171 15.13 10.66 0.59
N ILE A 172 15.51 9.54 0.01
CA ILE A 172 16.74 8.76 0.31
C ILE A 172 18.05 9.57 0.30
N GLU A 173 18.15 10.64 -0.50
CA GLU A 173 19.34 11.52 -0.56
C GLU A 173 19.20 12.72 0.38
N ASN A 174 17.97 13.01 0.83
CA ASN A 174 17.59 14.14 1.67
C ASN A 174 17.01 13.67 3.02
N THR A 175 17.70 12.73 3.66
CA THR A 175 17.40 12.23 5.01
C THR A 175 18.68 12.20 5.86
N CYS A 176 18.59 11.75 7.11
CA CYS A 176 19.76 11.60 7.97
C CYS A 176 20.68 10.49 7.43
N GLU A 177 21.97 10.56 7.73
CA GLU A 177 22.98 9.62 7.23
C GLU A 177 22.59 8.14 7.45
N ARG A 178 22.18 7.79 8.68
CA ARG A 178 21.71 6.44 9.04
C ARG A 178 20.55 5.94 8.20
N CYS A 179 19.56 6.81 7.98
CA CYS A 179 18.40 6.51 7.15
C CYS A 179 18.85 6.35 5.68
N SER A 180 19.67 7.25 5.16
CA SER A 180 20.15 7.19 3.77
C SER A 180 20.90 5.88 3.49
N GLU A 181 21.78 5.46 4.39
CA GLU A 181 22.51 4.19 4.28
C GLU A 181 21.57 2.98 4.30
N THR A 182 20.59 2.96 5.20
CA THR A 182 19.59 1.90 5.26
C THR A 182 18.73 1.89 4.00
N GLY A 183 18.22 3.04 3.55
CA GLY A 183 17.41 3.16 2.34
C GLY A 183 18.14 2.66 1.10
N LYS A 184 19.44 2.99 0.97
CA LYS A 184 20.29 2.51 -0.14
C LYS A 184 20.44 0.99 -0.09
N THR A 185 20.70 0.48 1.10
CA THR A 185 20.84 -0.97 1.35
C THR A 185 19.55 -1.73 1.06
N VAL A 186 18.39 -1.21 1.48
CA VAL A 186 17.07 -1.80 1.19
C VAL A 186 16.82 -1.82 -0.31
N ARG A 187 17.02 -0.70 -1.00
CA ARG A 187 16.81 -0.61 -2.45
C ARG A 187 17.68 -1.63 -3.20
N GLU A 188 18.98 -1.67 -2.92
CA GLU A 188 19.91 -2.60 -3.55
C GLU A 188 19.58 -4.07 -3.25
N THR A 189 19.18 -4.37 -2.01
CA THR A 189 18.81 -5.73 -1.60
C THR A 189 17.51 -6.16 -2.25
N VAL A 190 16.50 -5.28 -2.31
CA VAL A 190 15.22 -5.55 -2.97
C VAL A 190 15.40 -5.78 -4.46
N ASP A 191 16.25 -5.01 -5.14
CA ASP A 191 16.53 -5.22 -6.58
C ASP A 191 17.19 -6.58 -6.83
N ARG A 192 18.12 -7.01 -5.96
CA ARG A 192 18.73 -8.35 -6.05
C ARG A 192 17.72 -9.46 -5.81
N ILE A 193 16.82 -9.28 -4.85
CA ILE A 193 15.77 -10.26 -4.51
C ILE A 193 14.74 -10.33 -5.62
N ARG A 194 14.32 -9.20 -6.18
CA ARG A 194 13.41 -9.14 -7.32
C ARG A 194 13.95 -9.99 -8.46
N ALA A 195 15.21 -9.79 -8.84
CA ALA A 195 15.86 -10.57 -9.88
C ALA A 195 15.94 -12.08 -9.57
N ALA A 196 16.08 -12.45 -8.29
CA ALA A 196 16.12 -13.86 -7.88
C ALA A 196 14.74 -14.53 -7.85
N LEU A 197 13.67 -13.75 -7.69
CA LEU A 197 12.30 -14.24 -7.55
C LEU A 197 11.46 -14.11 -8.83
N GLU A 198 11.99 -13.48 -9.89
CA GLU A 198 11.32 -13.32 -11.19
C GLU A 198 10.73 -14.64 -11.73
N ASP A 199 11.47 -15.75 -11.65
CA ASP A 199 11.04 -17.06 -12.18
C ASP A 199 10.08 -17.82 -11.24
N THR A 200 9.88 -17.32 -10.02
CA THR A 200 9.04 -17.97 -9.00
C THR A 200 7.60 -17.45 -8.99
N GLY A 201 7.27 -16.48 -9.83
CA GLY A 201 5.96 -15.83 -9.87
C GLY A 201 5.72 -14.84 -8.73
N ILE A 202 6.74 -14.60 -7.87
CA ILE A 202 6.64 -13.69 -6.75
C ILE A 202 6.97 -12.26 -7.20
N THR A 203 6.01 -11.34 -7.07
CA THR A 203 6.21 -9.91 -7.40
C THR A 203 6.79 -9.16 -6.21
N VAL A 204 7.93 -8.49 -6.37
CA VAL A 204 8.56 -7.71 -5.28
C VAL A 204 8.43 -6.21 -5.52
N LYS A 205 7.75 -5.52 -4.60
CA LYS A 205 7.55 -4.06 -4.61
C LYS A 205 8.33 -3.38 -3.49
N PHE A 206 8.88 -2.22 -3.79
CA PHE A 206 9.54 -1.35 -2.81
C PHE A 206 8.74 -0.06 -2.65
N ILE A 207 8.47 0.34 -1.41
CA ILE A 207 7.74 1.57 -1.07
C ILE A 207 8.64 2.42 -0.16
N GLU A 208 8.89 3.66 -0.55
CA GLU A 208 9.58 4.66 0.26
C GLU A 208 8.54 5.59 0.88
N ASN A 209 8.40 5.55 2.21
CA ASN A 209 7.39 6.30 2.94
C ASN A 209 8.06 7.39 3.80
N VAL A 210 7.85 8.65 3.40
CA VAL A 210 8.44 9.80 4.07
C VAL A 210 7.53 10.25 5.20
N LEU A 211 8.05 10.16 6.42
CA LEU A 211 7.35 10.51 7.65
C LEU A 211 7.47 12.01 7.98
N PRO A 212 6.46 12.58 8.66
CA PRO A 212 6.57 13.93 9.20
C PRO A 212 7.68 14.01 10.26
N HIS A 213 8.22 15.21 10.47
CA HIS A 213 9.39 15.42 11.33
C HIS A 213 9.16 15.08 12.82
N ASP A 214 7.91 14.95 13.26
CA ASP A 214 7.53 14.57 14.63
C ASP A 214 7.43 13.05 14.83
N ALA A 215 7.42 12.26 13.76
CA ALA A 215 7.35 10.79 13.79
C ALA A 215 8.75 10.13 13.82
N ILE A 216 9.68 10.69 14.60
CA ILE A 216 11.07 10.21 14.65
C ILE A 216 11.18 8.78 15.18
N ALA A 217 10.33 8.41 16.15
CA ALA A 217 10.34 7.07 16.73
C ALA A 217 10.06 5.96 15.70
N ASP A 218 9.30 6.29 14.65
CA ASP A 218 8.94 5.39 13.55
C ASP A 218 9.98 5.40 12.40
N SER A 219 10.99 6.27 12.48
CA SER A 219 12.16 6.26 11.62
C SER A 219 13.31 5.63 12.39
N ASN A 220 14.01 4.60 11.92
CA ASN A 220 14.21 4.08 10.58
C ASN A 220 13.66 2.63 10.51
N ILE A 221 12.41 2.45 10.07
CA ILE A 221 11.72 1.14 10.09
C ILE A 221 11.64 0.54 8.68
N ILE A 222 11.76 -0.78 8.59
CA ILE A 222 11.54 -1.56 7.37
C ILE A 222 10.44 -2.56 7.67
N LEU A 223 9.42 -2.61 6.82
CA LEU A 223 8.31 -3.55 6.93
C LEU A 223 8.28 -4.47 5.72
N PHE A 224 7.93 -5.73 5.95
CA PHE A 224 7.70 -6.73 4.91
C PHE A 224 6.26 -7.20 5.03
N ASN A 225 5.45 -6.94 4.00
CA ASN A 225 4.00 -7.17 4.02
C ASN A 225 3.31 -6.56 5.25
N GLY A 226 3.77 -5.37 5.66
CA GLY A 226 3.24 -4.65 6.83
C GLY A 226 3.79 -5.12 8.19
N VAL A 227 4.63 -6.16 8.23
CA VAL A 227 5.26 -6.65 9.47
C VAL A 227 6.65 -6.03 9.64
N PRO A 228 6.95 -5.38 10.78
CA PRO A 228 8.28 -4.83 11.05
C PRO A 228 9.39 -5.89 11.01
N LEU A 229 10.58 -5.49 10.57
CA LEU A 229 11.76 -6.35 10.49
C LEU A 229 12.09 -7.06 11.81
N GLU A 230 11.98 -6.35 12.92
CA GLU A 230 12.21 -6.85 14.29
C GLU A 230 11.23 -7.95 14.71
N ASP A 231 10.00 -7.92 14.20
CA ASP A 231 8.97 -8.91 14.52
C ASP A 231 9.14 -10.19 13.69
N LEU A 232 9.85 -10.11 12.55
CA LEU A 232 10.16 -11.25 11.68
C LEU A 232 11.40 -12.02 12.13
N ILE A 233 12.34 -11.35 12.81
CA ILE A 233 13.61 -11.92 13.22
C ILE A 233 13.60 -12.13 14.74
N GLU A 234 13.41 -13.38 15.16
CA GLU A 234 13.41 -13.75 16.58
C GLU A 234 14.71 -13.31 17.28
N GLY A 235 14.55 -12.64 18.43
CA GLY A 235 15.67 -12.13 19.24
C GLY A 235 16.20 -10.76 18.80
N MET A 236 15.51 -10.06 17.89
CA MET A 236 15.77 -8.65 17.62
C MET A 236 14.98 -7.76 18.58
N GLU A 237 15.63 -6.72 19.11
CA GLU A 237 15.01 -5.75 20.03
C GLU A 237 15.17 -4.33 19.50
N VAL A 238 14.10 -3.53 19.58
CA VAL A 238 14.15 -2.11 19.22
C VAL A 238 14.70 -1.30 20.38
N THR A 239 15.66 -0.42 20.08
CA THR A 239 16.29 0.49 21.03
C THR A 239 16.36 1.90 20.45
N SER A 240 16.84 2.87 21.25
CA SER A 240 17.04 4.24 20.81
C SER A 240 18.49 4.69 21.04
N THR A 241 19.02 5.46 20.09
CA THR A 241 20.33 6.10 20.21
C THR A 241 20.29 7.55 19.76
N PRO A 242 21.11 8.44 20.35
CA PRO A 242 21.16 9.84 19.93
C PRO A 242 21.50 9.99 18.44
N CYS A 243 20.79 10.88 17.73
CA CYS A 243 21.06 11.14 16.31
C CYS A 243 21.20 12.64 16.01
N ALA A 244 22.45 13.09 15.90
CA ALA A 244 22.79 14.47 15.55
C ALA A 244 22.24 14.89 14.17
N SER A 245 22.18 13.96 13.22
CA SER A 245 21.67 14.22 11.87
C SER A 245 20.14 14.40 11.87
N CYS A 246 19.39 13.61 12.66
CA CYS A 246 17.96 13.82 12.83
C CYS A 246 17.66 15.12 13.59
N ALA A 247 18.44 15.44 14.63
CA ALA A 247 18.34 16.71 15.35
C ALA A 247 18.46 17.92 14.40
N CYS A 248 19.44 17.87 13.48
CA CYS A 248 19.64 18.91 12.47
C CYS A 248 18.45 19.06 11.49
N ILE A 249 17.92 17.94 10.99
CA ILE A 249 16.82 17.93 9.99
C ILE A 249 15.50 18.36 10.62
N THR A 250 15.24 17.95 11.86
CA THR A 250 13.97 18.20 12.56
C THR A 250 13.97 19.53 13.31
N GLY A 251 15.15 20.10 13.57
CA GLY A 251 15.31 21.31 14.38
C GLY A 251 15.05 21.07 15.87
N GLN A 252 15.15 19.81 16.33
CA GLN A 252 14.95 19.41 17.72
C GLN A 252 16.30 19.10 18.38
N ASP A 253 16.48 19.55 19.62
CA ASP A 253 17.62 19.17 20.45
C ASP A 253 17.38 17.78 21.07
N ASP A 254 18.46 17.02 21.30
CA ASP A 254 18.44 15.71 21.99
C ASP A 254 17.54 14.64 21.35
N VAL A 255 17.56 14.53 20.02
CA VAL A 255 16.80 13.50 19.29
C VAL A 255 17.35 12.10 19.55
N GLU A 256 16.50 11.23 20.09
CA GLU A 256 16.70 9.79 20.21
C GLU A 256 16.06 9.06 19.02
N CYS A 257 16.88 8.41 18.19
CA CYS A 257 16.46 7.77 16.95
C CYS A 257 16.50 6.25 17.09
N ARG A 258 15.59 5.56 16.38
CA ARG A 258 15.45 4.10 16.41
C ARG A 258 16.73 3.39 15.96
N ALA A 259 17.14 2.38 16.70
CA ALA A 259 18.15 1.39 16.35
C ALA A 259 17.63 -0.01 16.69
N VAL A 260 18.28 -1.06 16.19
CA VAL A 260 17.93 -2.45 16.55
C VAL A 260 19.13 -3.17 17.12
N ASP A 261 18.92 -3.93 18.19
CA ASP A 261 19.89 -4.83 18.76
C ASP A 261 19.59 -6.25 18.31
N TYR A 262 20.59 -6.95 17.78
CA TYR A 262 20.43 -8.33 17.34
C TYR A 262 21.76 -9.09 17.46
N SER A 263 21.70 -10.31 17.99
CA SER A 263 22.89 -11.17 18.20
C SER A 263 24.04 -10.51 18.98
N GLY A 264 23.73 -9.59 19.89
CA GLY A 264 24.71 -8.87 20.71
C GLY A 264 25.39 -7.69 20.03
N GLU A 265 24.99 -7.35 18.80
CA GLU A 265 25.42 -6.15 18.07
C GLU A 265 24.27 -5.14 17.95
N ARG A 266 24.63 -3.86 17.86
CA ARG A 266 23.68 -2.75 17.66
C ARG A 266 23.79 -2.23 16.23
N TYR A 267 22.64 -2.10 15.58
CA TYR A 267 22.53 -1.61 14.21
C TYR A 267 21.75 -0.30 14.18
N GLU A 268 22.48 0.77 13.92
CA GLU A 268 21.94 2.12 13.67
C GLU A 268 21.53 2.32 12.20
N SER A 269 22.08 1.49 11.33
CA SER A 269 21.73 1.29 9.92
C SER A 269 21.60 -0.21 9.68
N ILE A 270 20.60 -0.63 8.91
CA ILE A 270 20.27 -2.05 8.75
C ILE A 270 21.09 -2.65 7.59
N PRO A 271 21.92 -3.68 7.85
CA PRO A 271 22.74 -4.33 6.83
C PRO A 271 21.91 -5.25 5.91
N PRO A 272 22.40 -5.54 4.68
CA PRO A 272 21.65 -6.27 3.66
C PRO A 272 21.32 -7.70 4.06
N GLU A 273 22.13 -8.34 4.91
CA GLU A 273 21.92 -9.72 5.36
C GLU A 273 20.67 -9.84 6.23
N LEU A 274 20.38 -8.85 7.09
CA LEU A 274 19.18 -8.83 7.93
C LEU A 274 17.92 -8.57 7.09
N ILE A 275 18.03 -7.72 6.07
CA ILE A 275 16.93 -7.45 5.12
C ILE A 275 16.60 -8.72 4.31
N ALA A 276 17.62 -9.38 3.76
CA ALA A 276 17.44 -10.63 3.02
C ALA A 276 16.80 -11.72 3.89
N ARG A 277 17.21 -11.82 5.16
CA ARG A 277 16.62 -12.75 6.13
C ARG A 277 15.14 -12.46 6.38
N ALA A 278 14.81 -11.20 6.63
CA ALA A 278 13.42 -10.80 6.85
C ALA A 278 12.54 -11.07 5.63
N VAL A 279 13.07 -10.93 4.41
CA VAL A 279 12.38 -11.35 3.18
C VAL A 279 12.08 -12.85 3.18
N LEU A 280 13.08 -13.69 3.47
CA LEU A 280 12.86 -15.15 3.49
C LEU A 280 11.80 -15.55 4.53
N LYS A 281 11.83 -14.92 5.70
CA LYS A 281 10.80 -15.09 6.74
C LYS A 281 9.42 -14.63 6.28
N ALA A 282 9.32 -13.45 5.66
CA ALA A 282 8.06 -12.91 5.16
C ALA A 282 7.43 -13.76 4.04
N LEU A 283 8.27 -14.47 3.26
CA LEU A 283 7.83 -15.40 2.22
C LEU A 283 7.62 -16.85 2.73
N GLY A 284 7.86 -17.12 4.02
CA GLY A 284 7.75 -18.47 4.59
C GLY A 284 8.79 -19.46 4.05
N LEU A 285 9.93 -18.97 3.56
CA LEU A 285 11.01 -19.76 2.95
C LEU A 285 12.13 -20.14 3.94
N GLU A 286 12.04 -19.69 5.20
CA GLU A 286 13.00 -19.94 6.30
C GLU A 286 12.32 -20.34 7.62
#